data_AF-G4D6I1-F1
#
_entry.id   AF-G4D6I1-F1
#
_cell.length_a   1.000
_cell.length_b   1.000
_cell.length_c   1.000
_cell.angle_alpha   90.00
_cell.angle_beta   90.00
_cell.angle_gamma   90.00
#
_symmetry.space_group_name_H-M   'P 1'
#
loop_
_entity.id
_entity.type
_entity.pdbx_description
1 polymer ?
#
loop_
_entity_poly.entity_id
_entity_poly.type
_entity_poly.pdbx_seq_one_letter_code
_entity_poly.pdbx_strand_id
1 'polypeptide(L)' 'MMSAKNKDNEIYLHMIKKEKEGKAKKVCKFEGLNKLLRIYYAKVMQVKLGIERREAE' A
#
# COMPACT_ATOMS: atom_id res chain seq x y z
N MET A 1 -17.60 4.45 -8.21
CA MET A 1 -16.27 4.91 -7.73
C MET A 1 -15.89 4.11 -6.50
N MET A 2 -14.72 3.45 -6.44
CA MET A 2 -14.27 2.81 -5.21
C MET A 2 -13.89 3.88 -4.18
N SER A 3 -14.60 3.91 -3.04
CA SER A 3 -14.25 4.79 -1.93
C SER A 3 -12.88 4.42 -1.40
N ALA A 4 -12.03 5.43 -1.15
CA ALA A 4 -10.73 5.22 -0.49
C ALA A 4 -10.88 4.62 0.92
N LYS A 5 -12.07 4.70 1.53
CA LYS A 5 -12.43 4.05 2.80
C LYS A 5 -13.10 2.69 2.59
N ASN A 6 -12.57 1.88 1.66
CA ASN A 6 -13.01 0.51 1.50
C ASN A 6 -12.35 -0.37 2.57
N LYS A 7 -13.11 -1.23 3.24
CA LYS A 7 -12.62 -2.19 4.23
C LYS A 7 -11.65 -3.20 3.63
N ASP A 8 -11.68 -3.43 2.32
CA ASP A 8 -10.77 -4.34 1.63
C ASP A 8 -9.48 -3.65 1.14
N ASN A 9 -9.40 -2.31 1.26
CA ASN A 9 -8.21 -1.58 0.84
C ASN A 9 -7.10 -1.71 1.89
N GLU A 10 -6.02 -2.41 1.53
CA GLU A 10 -4.87 -2.66 2.40
C GLU A 10 -4.15 -1.40 2.91
N ILE A 11 -4.27 -0.27 2.21
CA ILE A 11 -3.71 1.02 2.62
C ILE A 11 -4.62 1.64 3.68
N TYR A 12 -5.94 1.58 3.47
CA TYR A 12 -6.92 2.07 4.46
C TYR A 12 -6.84 1.27 5.76
N LEU A 13 -6.77 -0.07 5.67
CA LEU A 13 -6.58 -0.94 6.83
C LEU A 13 -5.27 -0.63 7.57
N HIS A 14 -4.18 -0.34 6.84
CA HIS A 14 -2.91 0.08 7.44
C HIS A 14 -3.06 1.40 8.21
N MET A 15 -3.70 2.40 7.60
CA MET A 15 -3.95 3.69 8.26
C MET A 15 -4.77 3.53 9.56
N ILE A 16 -5.84 2.73 9.52
CA ILE A 16 -6.68 2.47 10.71
C ILE A 16 -5.91 1.73 11.80
N LYS A 17 -5.07 0.75 11.44
CA LYS A 17 -4.18 0.09 12.40
C LYS A 17 -3.27 1.10 13.09
N LYS A 18 -2.66 2.02 12.33
CA LYS A 18 -1.79 3.06 12.88
C LYS A 18 -2.52 4.08 13.75
N GLU A 19 -3.75 4.44 13.40
CA GLU A 19 -4.60 5.27 14.26
C GLU A 19 -4.91 4.54 15.59
N LYS A 20 -5.19 3.23 15.56
CA LYS A 20 -5.41 2.41 16.77
C LYS A 20 -4.16 2.24 17.64
N GLU A 21 -2.97 2.31 17.05
CA GLU A 21 -1.69 2.33 17.78
C GLU A 21 -1.44 3.69 18.49
N GLY A 22 -2.36 4.65 18.38
CA GLY A 22 -2.26 5.97 19.03
C GLY A 22 -1.51 7.01 18.20
N LYS A 23 -1.15 6.72 16.95
CA LYS A 23 -0.50 7.71 16.08
C LYS A 23 -1.50 8.78 15.64
N ALA A 24 -1.02 10.02 15.52
CA ALA A 24 -1.83 11.13 15.03
C ALA A 24 -2.32 10.86 13.60
N LYS A 25 -3.59 11.20 13.31
CA LYS A 25 -4.22 10.97 11.99
C LYS A 25 -3.40 11.52 10.80
N LYS A 26 -2.70 12.65 10.99
CA LYS A 26 -1.81 13.21 9.97
C LYS A 26 -0.68 12.24 9.63
N VAL A 27 -0.03 11.66 10.63
CA VAL A 27 1.04 10.66 10.47
C VAL A 27 0.51 9.40 9.78
N CYS A 28 -0.68 8.92 10.18
CA CYS A 28 -1.29 7.75 9.56
C CYS A 28 -1.55 7.96 8.06
N LYS A 29 -2.01 9.15 7.64
CA LYS A 29 -2.17 9.50 6.22
C LYS A 29 -0.85 9.45 5.45
N PHE A 30 0.23 9.99 6.01
CA PHE A 30 1.55 9.93 5.38
C PHE A 30 2.11 8.51 5.31
N GLU A 31 1.88 7.67 6.33
CA GLU A 31 2.24 6.25 6.26
C GLU A 31 1.42 5.49 5.22
N GLY A 32 0.13 5.79 5.09
CA GLY A 32 -0.71 5.25 4.02
C GLY A 32 -0.18 5.63 2.64
N LEU A 33 0.19 6.90 2.45
CA LEU A 33 0.82 7.37 1.21
C LEU A 33 2.16 6.66 0.93
N ASN A 34 3.01 6.48 1.94
CA ASN A 34 4.28 5.77 1.79
C ASN A 34 4.07 4.30 1.39
N LYS A 35 3.08 3.62 1.99
CA LYS A 35 2.70 2.25 1.61
C LYS A 35 2.18 2.20 0.16
N LEU A 36 1.33 3.14 -0.24
CA LEU A 36 0.84 3.27 -1.62
C LEU A 36 2.00 3.40 -2.61
N LEU A 37 2.96 4.28 -2.34
CA LEU A 37 4.12 4.49 -3.21
C LEU A 37 4.95 3.20 -3.34
N ARG A 38 5.21 2.48 -2.24
CA ARG A 38 5.93 1.20 -2.29
C ARG A 38 5.23 0.17 -3.16
N ILE A 39 3.92 0.03 -3.03
CA ILE A 39 3.12 -0.89 -3.86
C ILE A 39 3.18 -0.48 -5.33
N TYR A 40 3.05 0.82 -5.61
CA TYR A 40 3.14 1.35 -6.96
C TYR A 40 4.51 1.05 -7.59
N TYR A 41 5.60 1.37 -6.90
CA TYR A 41 6.94 1.09 -7.40
C TYR A 41 7.18 -0.41 -7.54
N ALA A 42 6.74 -1.26 -6.61
CA ALA A 42 6.86 -2.71 -6.75
C ALA A 42 6.18 -3.22 -8.03
N LYS A 43 4.95 -2.79 -8.30
CA LYS A 43 4.21 -3.14 -9.53
C LYS A 43 4.90 -2.63 -10.79
N VAL A 44 5.35 -1.37 -10.77
CA VAL A 44 6.07 -0.78 -11.90
C VAL A 44 7.39 -1.50 -12.15
N MET A 45 8.13 -1.86 -11.10
CA MET A 45 9.38 -2.61 -11.22
C MET A 45 9.14 -4.03 -11.72
N GLN A 46 8.11 -4.72 -11.24
CA GLN A 46 7.72 -6.03 -11.77
C GLN A 46 7.48 -5.98 -13.28
N VAL A 47 6.71 -4.98 -13.74
CA VAL A 47 6.40 -4.79 -15.16
C VAL A 47 7.64 -4.35 -15.95
N LYS A 48 8.41 -3.36 -15.46
CA LYS A 48 9.55 -2.78 -16.19
C LYS A 48 10.76 -3.70 -16.27
N LEU A 49 11.04 -4.43 -15.20
CA LEU A 49 12.18 -5.35 -15.16
C LEU A 49 11.82 -6.73 -15.72
N GLY A 50 10.59 -6.94 -16.20
CA GLY A 50 10.15 -8.22 -16.74
C GLY A 50 10.43 -9.35 -15.77
N ILE A 51 10.25 -9.11 -14.46
CA ILE A 51 10.38 -10.17 -13.44
C ILE A 51 9.10 -11.01 -13.51
N GLU A 52 8.83 -11.55 -14.68
CA GLU A 52 7.90 -12.64 -14.90
C GLU A 52 8.73 -13.92 -14.86
N ARG A 53 8.52 -14.70 -13.80
CA ARG A 53 8.97 -16.11 -13.64
C ARG A 53 10.48 -16.38 -13.81
N ARG A 54 11.23 -16.15 -12.73
CA ARG A 54 12.37 -17.03 -12.35
C ARG A 54 11.99 -17.98 -11.20
N GLU A 55 10.72 -18.39 -11.17
CA GLU A 55 10.20 -19.40 -10.24
C GLU A 55 9.39 -20.47 -11.00
N ALA A 56 9.74 -20.75 -12.25
CA ALA A 56 9.15 -21.82 -13.06
C ALA A 56 10.20 -22.64 -13.82
N GLU A 57 11.42 -22.75 -13.28
CA GLU A 57 12.45 -23.72 -13.67
C GLU A 57 12.88 -24.53 -12.45
#